data_AF-A0A653B7P8-F1
#
_entry.id   AF-A0A653B7P8-F1
#
_cell.length_a   1.000
_cell.length_b   1.000
_cell.length_c   1.000
_cell.angle_alpha   90.00
_cell.angle_beta   90.00
_cell.angle_gamma   90.00
#
_symmetry.space_group_name_H-M   'P 1'
#
loop_
_entity.id
_entity.type
_entity.pdbx_description
1 polymer ?
#
loop_
_entity_poly.entity_id
_entity_poly.type
_entity_poly.pdbx_seq_one_letter_code
_entity_poly.pdbx_strand_id
1 'polypeptide(L)'
;MSPGILDVAIKFGPTICGLISFFALAGINHRKNRKNNLGDLLVVGLAGSSVPTGVLLIYGAFNSDVIPRLSDAGIYIAFAGAALLIIFGQTFREKA
;
A
#
# COMPACT_ATOMS: atom_id res chain seq x y z
N MET A 1 16.86 11.66 -10.91
CA MET A 1 17.08 10.48 -10.04
C MET A 1 17.90 9.49 -10.85
N SER A 2 18.95 8.88 -10.29
CA SER A 2 19.69 7.85 -11.05
C SER A 2 18.74 6.69 -11.39
N PRO A 3 18.73 6.19 -12.64
CA PRO A 3 17.76 5.18 -13.08
C PRO A 3 17.72 3.93 -12.19
N GLY A 4 18.85 3.53 -11.61
CA GLY A 4 18.91 2.38 -10.69
C GLY A 4 18.17 2.61 -9.36
N ILE A 5 18.10 3.85 -8.85
CA ILE A 5 17.40 4.14 -7.58
C ILE A 5 15.88 4.08 -7.81
N LEU A 6 15.43 4.55 -8.97
CA LEU A 6 14.01 4.50 -9.35
C LEU A 6 13.53 3.05 -9.48
N ASP A 7 14.32 2.18 -10.11
CA ASP A 7 13.97 0.76 -10.26
C ASP A 7 13.91 0.04 -8.89
N VAL A 8 14.83 0.36 -7.97
CA VAL A 8 14.78 -0.16 -6.59
C VAL A 8 13.53 0.32 -5.86
N ALA A 9 13.17 1.60 -5.99
CA ALA A 9 11.98 2.16 -5.37
C ALA A 9 10.69 1.54 -5.92
N ILE A 10 10.60 1.31 -7.23
CA ILE A 10 9.46 0.65 -7.88
C ILE A 10 9.33 -0.80 -7.40
N LYS A 11 10.45 -1.51 -7.29
CA LYS A 11 10.45 -2.95 -6.96
C LYS A 11 10.21 -3.24 -5.48
N PHE A 12 10.83 -2.46 -4.59
CA PHE A 12 10.81 -2.74 -3.15
C PHE A 12 9.95 -1.76 -2.34
N GLY A 13 9.62 -0.58 -2.87
CA GLY A 13 8.82 0.42 -2.19
C GLY A 13 7.48 -0.14 -1.66
N PRO A 14 6.66 -0.81 -2.50
CA PRO A 14 5.40 -1.41 -2.06
C PRO A 14 5.59 -2.41 -0.92
N THR A 15 6.56 -3.31 -1.04
CA THR A 15 6.84 -4.33 -0.02
C THR A 15 7.29 -3.70 1.29
N ILE A 16 8.18 -2.71 1.24
CA ILE A 16 8.69 -2.01 2.43
C ILE A 16 7.55 -1.26 3.12
N CYS A 17 6.75 -0.48 2.39
CA CYS A 17 5.60 0.22 2.95
C CYS A 17 4.59 -0.75 3.58
N GLY A 18 4.31 -1.89 2.93
CA GLY A 18 3.40 -2.89 3.49
C GLY A 18 3.92 -3.52 4.79
N LEU A 19 5.21 -3.86 4.85
CA LEU A 19 5.83 -4.38 6.06
C LEU A 19 5.84 -3.35 7.19
N ILE A 20 6.17 -2.09 6.89
CA ILE A 20 6.14 -1.00 7.89
C ILE A 20 4.74 -0.85 8.47
N SER A 21 3.69 -0.82 7.64
CA SER A 21 2.30 -0.71 8.09
C SER A 21 1.86 -1.91 8.94
N PHE A 22 2.26 -3.13 8.55
CA PHE A 22 2.01 -4.34 9.33
C PHE A 22 2.63 -4.27 10.72
N PHE A 23 3.93 -3.97 10.80
CA PHE A 23 4.65 -3.90 12.09
C PHE A 23 4.21 -2.71 12.94
N ALA A 24 3.86 -1.58 12.32
CA ALA A 24 3.31 -0.43 13.03
C ALA A 24 2.00 -0.79 13.74
N LEU A 25 1.07 -1.46 13.04
CA LEU A 25 -0.19 -1.90 13.67
C LEU A 25 0.07 -2.94 14.76
N ALA A 26 0.95 -3.91 14.53
CA ALA A 26 1.33 -4.91 15.52
C ALA A 26 1.90 -4.26 16.79
N GLY A 27 2.79 -3.26 16.63
CA GLY A 27 3.37 -2.50 17.73
C GLY A 27 2.34 -1.63 18.48
N ILE A 28 1.41 -1.00 17.75
CA ILE A 28 0.30 -0.22 18.35
C ILE A 28 -0.60 -1.14 19.18
N ASN A 29 -0.98 -2.30 18.63
CA ASN A 29 -1.81 -3.26 19.32
C ASN A 29 -1.12 -3.81 20.56
N HIS A 30 0.17 -4.14 20.46
CA HIS A 30 0.96 -4.57 21.61
C HIS A 30 1.01 -3.50 22.71
N ARG A 31 1.33 -2.24 22.36
CA ARG A 31 1.35 -1.12 23.32
C ARG A 31 -0.01 -0.85 23.98
N LYS A 32 -1.11 -1.14 23.27
CA LYS A 32 -2.48 -0.95 23.75
C LYS A 32 -3.10 -2.22 24.37
N ASN A 33 -2.33 -3.30 24.56
CA ASN A 33 -2.83 -4.60 25.03
C ASN A 33 -4.03 -5.13 24.22
N ARG A 34 -4.06 -4.83 22.91
CA ARG A 34 -5.08 -5.33 21.99
C ARG A 34 -4.60 -6.64 21.36
N LYS A 35 -5.53 -7.55 21.08
CA LYS A 35 -5.22 -8.78 20.34
C LYS A 35 -4.82 -8.44 18.91
N ASN A 36 -3.74 -9.05 18.45
CA ASN A 36 -3.33 -8.99 17.06
C ASN A 36 -4.19 -9.95 16.24
N ASN A 37 -5.18 -9.43 15.53
CA ASN A 37 -5.90 -10.21 14.53
C ASN A 37 -5.07 -10.22 13.24
N LEU A 38 -4.76 -11.42 12.75
CA LEU A 38 -3.99 -11.59 11.53
C LEU A 38 -4.69 -10.95 10.33
N GLY A 39 -6.02 -11.01 10.28
CA GLY A 39 -6.81 -10.38 9.21
C GLY A 39 -6.58 -8.87 9.14
N ASP A 40 -6.69 -8.18 10.27
CA ASP A 40 -6.51 -6.73 10.35
C ASP A 40 -5.06 -6.31 9.99
N LEU A 41 -4.08 -7.08 10.46
CA LEU A 41 -2.67 -6.85 10.15
C LEU A 41 -2.38 -7.00 8.66
N LEU A 42 -2.95 -8.03 8.02
CA LEU A 42 -2.79 -8.25 6.57
C LEU A 42 -3.49 -7.16 5.75
N VAL A 43 -4.71 -6.78 6.13
CA VAL A 43 -5.45 -5.70 5.45
C VAL A 43 -4.68 -4.38 5.53
N VAL A 44 -4.15 -4.02 6.70
CA VAL A 44 -3.37 -2.79 6.87
C VAL A 44 -2.02 -2.88 6.13
N GLY A 45 -1.37 -4.04 6.12
CA GLY A 45 -0.16 -4.26 5.33
C GLY A 45 -0.39 -4.13 3.82
N LEU A 46 -1.47 -4.70 3.30
CA LEU A 46 -1.86 -4.58 1.89
C LEU A 46 -2.27 -3.15 1.52
N ALA A 47 -3.01 -2.47 2.39
CA ALA A 47 -3.33 -1.05 2.19
C ALA A 47 -2.05 -0.20 2.18
N GLY A 48 -1.10 -0.46 3.09
CA GLY A 48 0.20 0.21 3.12
C GLY A 48 1.02 0.01 1.85
N SER A 49 1.04 -1.19 1.29
CA SER A 49 1.80 -1.47 0.05
C SER A 49 1.21 -0.79 -1.19
N SER A 50 -0.09 -0.51 -1.18
CA SER A 50 -0.79 0.17 -2.29
C SER A 50 -0.42 1.64 -2.46
N VAL A 51 0.04 2.32 -1.41
CA VAL A 51 0.37 3.75 -1.43
C VAL A 51 1.48 4.08 -2.45
N PRO A 52 2.69 3.51 -2.36
CA PRO A 52 3.74 3.80 -3.34
C PRO A 52 3.34 3.39 -4.75
N THR A 53 2.57 2.32 -4.92
CA THR A 53 2.14 1.90 -6.25
C THR A 53 1.09 2.83 -6.85
N GLY A 54 0.15 3.34 -6.06
CA GLY A 54 -0.80 4.37 -6.49
C GLY A 54 -0.10 5.67 -6.87
N VAL A 55 0.89 6.09 -6.10
CA VAL A 55 1.73 7.27 -6.43
C VAL A 55 2.48 7.06 -7.74
N LEU A 56 3.04 5.87 -7.96
CA LEU A 56 3.75 5.54 -9.20
C LEU A 56 2.80 5.50 -10.41
N LEU A 57 1.55 5.06 -10.25
CA LEU A 57 0.55 5.11 -11.32
C LEU A 57 0.16 6.55 -11.68
N ILE A 58 -0.04 7.41 -10.68
CA ILE A 58 -0.27 8.84 -10.92
C ILE A 58 0.94 9.45 -11.64
N TYR A 59 2.16 9.12 -11.20
CA TYR A 59 3.38 9.59 -11.86
C TYR A 59 3.52 9.03 -13.29
N GLY A 60 3.11 7.79 -13.52
CA GLY A 60 3.06 7.15 -14.84
C GLY A 60 2.14 7.87 -15.84
N ALA A 61 1.10 8.57 -15.35
CA ALA A 61 0.26 9.42 -16.20
C ALA A 61 1.00 10.66 -16.75
N PHE A 62 2.05 11.12 -16.06
CA PHE A 62 2.90 12.24 -16.49
C PHE A 62 4.19 11.79 -17.18
N ASN A 63 4.63 10.55 -16.93
CA ASN A 63 5.81 9.96 -17.56
C ASN A 63 5.53 8.49 -17.94
N SER A 64 5.28 8.27 -19.24
CA SER A 64 4.93 6.96 -19.79
C SER A 64 6.02 5.90 -19.65
N ASP A 65 7.28 6.27 -19.40
CA ASP A 65 8.39 5.31 -19.25
C ASP A 65 8.32 4.50 -17.95
N VAL A 66 7.44 4.88 -17.03
CA VAL A 66 7.30 4.27 -15.70
C VAL A 66 6.31 3.10 -15.71
N ILE A 67 5.27 3.16 -16.55
CA ILE A 67 4.24 2.13 -16.64
C ILE A 67 4.82 0.76 -17.05
N PRO A 68 5.70 0.65 -18.07
CA PRO A 68 6.30 -0.63 -18.47
C PRO A 68 7.25 -1.21 -17.41
N ARG A 69 7.70 -0.39 -16.46
CA ARG A 69 8.60 -0.80 -15.38
C ARG A 69 7.84 -1.25 -14.13
N LEU A 70 6.54 -0.96 -14.04
CA LEU A 70 5.69 -1.54 -13.02
C LEU A 70 5.47 -3.02 -13.33
N SER A 71 5.66 -3.86 -12.32
CA SER A 71 5.16 -5.24 -12.37
C SER A 71 3.63 -5.22 -12.35
N ASP A 72 3.00 -6.11 -13.12
CA ASP A 72 1.54 -6.33 -13.09
C ASP A 72 1.01 -6.49 -11.66
N ALA A 73 1.76 -7.17 -10.79
CA ALA A 73 1.44 -7.33 -9.37
C ALA A 73 1.29 -5.99 -8.64
N GLY A 74 2.12 -5.00 -8.97
CA GLY A 74 2.02 -3.66 -8.41
C GLY A 74 0.69 -2.98 -8.78
N ILE A 75 0.30 -3.08 -10.05
CA ILE A 75 -0.94 -2.50 -10.55
C ILE A 75 -2.14 -3.10 -9.79
N TYR A 76 -2.18 -4.43 -9.63
CA TYR A 76 -3.23 -5.09 -8.85
C TYR A 76 -3.26 -4.63 -7.38
N ILE A 77 -2.09 -4.47 -6.76
CA ILE A 77 -1.98 -3.98 -5.38
C ILE A 77 -2.55 -2.55 -5.24
N ALA A 78 -2.30 -1.67 -6.21
CA ALA A 78 -2.85 -0.31 -6.21
C ALA A 78 -4.39 -0.31 -6.26
N PHE A 79 -4.98 -1.11 -7.16
CA PHE A 79 -6.43 -1.25 -7.26
C PHE A 79 -7.05 -1.90 -6.01
N ALA A 80 -6.40 -2.92 -5.44
CA ALA A 80 -6.84 -3.54 -4.19
C ALA A 80 -6.85 -2.54 -3.03
N GLY A 81 -5.82 -1.70 -2.92
CA GLY A 81 -5.75 -0.63 -1.92
C GLY A 81 -6.83 0.44 -2.11
N ALA A 82 -7.08 0.86 -3.35
CA ALA A 82 -8.15 1.80 -3.65
C ALA A 82 -9.54 1.24 -3.29
N ALA A 83 -9.79 -0.04 -3.60
CA ALA A 83 -11.03 -0.72 -3.21
C ALA A 83 -11.20 -0.78 -1.68
N LEU A 84 -10.14 -1.10 -0.95
CA LEU A 84 -10.17 -1.08 0.53
C LEU A 84 -10.51 0.31 1.07
N LEU A 85 -9.90 1.37 0.54
CA LEU A 85 -10.20 2.76 0.95
C LEU A 85 -11.66 3.14 0.69
N ILE A 86 -12.22 2.73 -0.46
CA ILE A 86 -13.63 2.98 -0.80
C ILE A 86 -14.56 2.27 0.19
N ILE A 87 -14.31 0.98 0.45
CA ILE A 87 -15.12 0.18 1.38
C ILE A 87 -15.04 0.77 2.80
N PHE A 88 -13.84 1.12 3.26
CA PHE A 88 -13.66 1.78 4.56
C PHE A 88 -14.40 3.13 4.61
N GLY A 89 -14.28 3.96 3.58
CA GLY A 89 -14.96 5.25 3.49
C GLY A 89 -16.49 5.11 3.55
N GLN A 90 -17.05 4.14 2.82
CA GLN A 90 -18.48 3.81 2.89
C GLN A 90 -18.90 3.33 4.28
N THR A 91 -18.10 2.46 4.90
CA THR A 91 -18.37 1.94 6.25
C THR A 91 -18.38 3.04 7.32
N PHE A 92 -17.50 4.04 7.21
CA PHE A 92 -17.51 5.19 8.11
C PHE A 92 -18.72 6.10 7.88
N ARG A 93 -19.15 6.27 6.62
CA ARG A 93 -20.31 7.10 6.27
C ARG A 93 -21.64 6.48 6.73
N GLU A 94 -21.74 5.16 6.78
CA GLU A 94 -22.93 4.45 7.29
C GLU A 94 -23.02 4.40 8.82
N LYS A 95 -21.88 4.55 9.52
CA LYS A 95 -21.81 4.53 10.99
C LYS A 95 -21.87 5.91 11.66
N ALA A 96 -21.80 6.99 10.88
CA ALA A 96 -21.92 8.37 11.35
C ALA A 96 -23.34 8.89 11.15
#